data_AF-A0A961R6P1-F1
#
_entry.id   AF-A0A961R6P1-F1
#
_cell.length_a   1.000
_cell.length_b   1.000
_cell.length_c   1.000
_cell.angle_alpha   90.00
_cell.angle_beta   90.00
_cell.angle_gamma   90.00
#
_symmetry.space_group_name_H-M   'P 1'
#
loop_
_entity.id
_entity.type
_entity.pdbx_description
1 polymer ?
#
loop_
_entity_poly.entity_id
_entity_poly.type
_entity_poly.pdbx_seq_one_letter_code
_entity_poly.pdbx_strand_id
1 'polypeptide(L)'
;PEDLLAGFANPALATVLALLIVGQGLFATDAMDRPARMVSRIAGGSALRAMVITLVSAMGLSAILNNTPVVVIFIPVLTVLAAQRGFAPAKAMMPLSFMTILGGMTTLIGSSTNLLAAGVASRSGLSLGFFDITVPGIILAAVGSIYVLAIMPRILGLRAADGAAGQQPSGTPFIGEIRLDAGHPFLGIASRAGLFPGLGDLMPRL
;
A
#
# COMPACT_ATOMS: atom_id res chain seq x y z
N PRO A 1 -15.30 37.26 -2.41
CA PRO A 1 -15.65 36.40 -1.25
C PRO A 1 -16.70 35.35 -1.59
N GLU A 2 -17.75 35.76 -2.31
CA GLU A 2 -18.90 34.92 -2.66
C GLU A 2 -18.54 33.80 -3.66
N ASP A 3 -17.72 34.10 -4.68
CA ASP A 3 -17.20 33.09 -5.62
C ASP A 3 -16.27 32.05 -4.98
N LEU A 4 -15.56 32.43 -3.92
CA LEU A 4 -14.67 31.53 -3.16
C LEU A 4 -15.49 30.55 -2.31
N LEU A 5 -16.63 31.00 -1.78
CA LEU A 5 -17.59 30.19 -1.02
C LEU A 5 -18.47 29.33 -1.94
N ALA A 6 -18.74 29.77 -3.16
CA ALA A 6 -19.49 28.99 -4.16
C ALA A 6 -18.79 27.67 -4.53
N GLY A 7 -17.45 27.61 -4.46
CA GLY A 7 -16.68 26.37 -4.63
C GLY A 7 -16.94 25.31 -3.55
N PHE A 8 -17.26 25.72 -2.32
CA PHE A 8 -17.63 24.81 -1.21
C PHE A 8 -19.05 24.25 -1.35
N ALA A 9 -19.93 24.94 -2.08
CA ALA A 9 -21.29 24.48 -2.38
C ALA A 9 -21.35 23.46 -3.53
N ASN A 10 -20.20 23.02 -4.06
CA ASN A 10 -20.15 22.04 -5.13
C ASN A 10 -20.66 20.67 -4.64
N PRO A 11 -21.73 20.10 -5.23
CA PRO A 11 -22.25 18.77 -4.88
C PRO A 11 -21.18 17.68 -4.88
N ALA A 12 -20.17 17.83 -5.74
CA ALA A 12 -19.01 16.96 -5.78
C ALA A 12 -18.23 16.94 -4.46
N LEU A 13 -18.00 18.11 -3.87
CA LEU A 13 -17.21 18.27 -2.64
C LEU A 13 -17.94 17.70 -1.43
N ALA A 14 -19.26 17.95 -1.33
CA ALA A 14 -20.12 17.33 -0.33
C ALA A 14 -20.11 15.80 -0.42
N THR A 15 -20.15 15.28 -1.64
CA THR A 15 -20.08 13.83 -1.90
C THR A 15 -18.76 13.24 -1.41
N VAL A 16 -17.62 13.87 -1.72
CA VAL A 16 -16.29 13.43 -1.24
C VAL A 16 -16.19 13.44 0.28
N LEU A 17 -16.71 14.48 0.94
CA LEU A 17 -16.71 14.57 2.40
C LEU A 17 -17.53 13.44 3.03
N ALA A 18 -18.71 13.14 2.49
CA ALA A 18 -19.54 12.03 2.98
C ALA A 18 -18.82 10.68 2.86
N LEU A 19 -18.09 10.45 1.77
CA LEU A 19 -17.33 9.21 1.55
C LEU A 19 -16.10 9.10 2.43
N LEU A 20 -15.42 10.22 2.70
CA LEU A 20 -14.30 10.26 3.65
C LEU A 20 -14.79 9.88 5.06
N ILE A 21 -15.98 10.36 5.45
CA ILE A 21 -16.62 10.00 6.73
C ILE A 21 -16.95 8.50 6.76
N VAL A 22 -17.54 7.96 5.68
CA VAL A 22 -17.84 6.52 5.57
C VAL A 22 -16.55 5.68 5.62
N GLY A 23 -15.51 6.08 4.89
CA GLY A 23 -14.21 5.40 4.89
C GLY A 23 -13.54 5.40 6.27
N GLN A 24 -13.58 6.53 6.99
CA GLN A 24 -13.07 6.64 8.35
C GLN A 24 -13.89 5.82 9.36
N GLY A 25 -15.21 5.79 9.22
CA GLY A 25 -16.08 4.95 10.03
C GLY A 25 -15.77 3.46 9.87
N LEU A 26 -15.42 3.04 8.65
CA LEU A 26 -15.03 1.67 8.33
C LEU A 26 -13.66 1.29 8.93
N PHE A 27 -12.73 2.24 8.99
CA PHE A 27 -11.43 2.09 9.65
C PHE A 27 -11.54 2.04 11.19
N ALA A 28 -12.31 2.96 11.78
CA ALA A 28 -12.42 3.11 13.23
C ALA A 28 -13.15 1.96 13.92
N THR A 29 -13.91 1.15 13.17
CA THR A 29 -14.70 0.02 13.69
C THR A 29 -13.99 -1.33 13.57
N ASP A 30 -12.72 -1.38 13.14
CA ASP A 30 -11.99 -2.63 12.82
C ASP A 30 -12.78 -3.55 11.85
N ALA A 31 -13.70 -2.98 11.07
CA ALA A 31 -14.57 -3.73 10.17
C ALA A 31 -13.78 -4.44 9.06
N MET A 32 -12.56 -3.98 8.76
CA MET A 32 -11.67 -4.53 7.74
C MET A 32 -10.83 -5.72 8.20
N ASP A 33 -10.77 -5.94 9.51
CA ASP A 33 -9.97 -6.99 10.13
C ASP A 33 -10.62 -8.39 9.95
N ARG A 34 -11.96 -8.43 9.87
CA ARG A 34 -12.72 -9.64 9.52
C ARG A 34 -12.57 -10.05 8.04
N PRO A 35 -12.71 -9.15 7.05
CA PRO A 35 -12.40 -9.43 5.64
C PRO A 35 -11.00 -9.99 5.43
N ALA A 36 -9.97 -9.42 6.06
CA ALA A 36 -8.59 -9.90 5.90
C ALA A 36 -8.41 -11.36 6.36
N ARG A 37 -8.98 -11.72 7.51
CA ARG A 37 -9.01 -13.11 8.01
C ARG A 37 -9.87 -14.04 7.13
N MET A 38 -10.97 -13.52 6.59
CA MET A 38 -11.87 -14.26 5.70
C MET A 38 -11.21 -14.56 4.35
N VAL A 39 -10.48 -13.61 3.78
CA VAL A 39 -9.67 -13.79 2.56
C VAL A 39 -8.61 -14.88 2.77
N SER A 40 -7.94 -14.89 3.93
CA SER A 40 -6.96 -15.93 4.28
C SER A 40 -7.60 -17.33 4.36
N ARG A 41 -8.81 -17.44 4.94
CA ARG A 41 -9.57 -18.71 4.97
C ARG A 41 -10.03 -19.15 3.58
N ILE A 42 -10.57 -18.24 2.76
CA ILE A 42 -11.08 -18.53 1.42
C ILE A 42 -9.95 -18.94 0.46
N ALA A 43 -8.73 -18.42 0.66
CA ALA A 43 -7.59 -18.75 -0.18
C ALA A 43 -7.13 -20.22 -0.09
N GLY A 44 -7.57 -20.97 0.93
CA GLY A 44 -7.37 -22.42 1.02
C GLY A 44 -5.91 -22.87 0.94
N GLY A 45 -4.98 -22.08 1.46
CA GLY A 45 -3.55 -22.39 1.48
C GLY A 45 -2.75 -21.99 0.22
N SER A 46 -3.41 -21.51 -0.85
CA SER A 46 -2.69 -21.00 -2.03
C SER A 46 -2.40 -19.51 -1.88
N ALA A 47 -1.13 -19.16 -1.67
CA ALA A 47 -0.69 -17.77 -1.62
C ALA A 47 -0.98 -16.99 -2.93
N LEU A 48 -1.15 -17.66 -4.08
CA LEU A 48 -1.59 -17.02 -5.32
C LEU A 48 -3.03 -16.58 -5.26
N ARG A 49 -3.91 -17.47 -4.78
CA ARG A 49 -5.32 -17.15 -4.61
C ARG A 49 -5.49 -16.04 -3.59
N ALA A 50 -4.76 -16.10 -2.47
CA ALA A 50 -4.78 -15.03 -1.48
C ALA A 50 -4.42 -13.68 -2.12
N MET A 51 -3.31 -13.62 -2.87
CA MET A 51 -2.88 -12.39 -3.54
C MET A 51 -3.92 -11.85 -4.51
N VAL A 52 -4.48 -12.71 -5.37
CA VAL A 52 -5.50 -12.31 -6.35
C VAL A 52 -6.75 -11.78 -5.64
N ILE A 53 -7.22 -12.49 -4.60
CA ILE A 53 -8.40 -12.07 -3.83
C ILE A 53 -8.15 -10.72 -3.16
N THR A 54 -6.97 -10.52 -2.55
CA THR A 54 -6.60 -9.25 -1.93
C THR A 54 -6.60 -8.10 -2.95
N LEU A 55 -5.99 -8.31 -4.12
CA LEU A 55 -5.92 -7.30 -5.19
C LEU A 55 -7.30 -6.94 -5.76
N VAL A 56 -8.15 -7.94 -6.00
CA VAL A 56 -9.52 -7.72 -6.50
C VAL A 56 -10.39 -7.05 -5.44
N SER A 57 -10.20 -7.40 -4.17
CA SER A 57 -10.89 -6.76 -3.05
C SER A 57 -10.49 -5.28 -2.91
N ALA A 58 -9.20 -4.98 -3.06
CA ALA A 58 -8.70 -3.60 -3.07
C ALA A 58 -9.28 -2.79 -4.23
N MET A 59 -9.32 -3.35 -5.44
CA MET A 59 -9.97 -2.74 -6.59
C MET A 59 -11.46 -2.43 -6.33
N GLY A 60 -12.21 -3.40 -5.80
CA GLY A 60 -13.63 -3.21 -5.47
C GLY A 60 -13.84 -2.14 -4.40
N LEU A 61 -12.97 -2.08 -3.39
CA LEU A 61 -13.05 -1.05 -2.36
C LEU A 61 -12.69 0.35 -2.92
N SER A 62 -11.73 0.42 -3.84
CA SER A 62 -11.34 1.65 -4.54
C SER A 62 -12.43 2.18 -5.48
N ALA A 63 -13.40 1.37 -5.87
CA ALA A 63 -14.56 1.86 -6.60
C ALA A 63 -15.47 2.76 -5.75
N ILE A 64 -15.34 2.72 -4.42
CA ILE A 64 -16.17 3.50 -3.48
C ILE A 64 -15.32 4.53 -2.73
N LEU A 65 -14.04 4.22 -2.50
CA LEU A 65 -13.09 5.05 -1.78
C LEU A 65 -11.97 5.53 -2.69
N ASN A 66 -11.42 6.71 -2.40
CA ASN A 66 -10.22 7.18 -3.09
C ASN A 66 -9.04 6.20 -2.89
N ASN A 67 -8.14 6.13 -3.87
CA ASN A 67 -7.09 5.12 -3.97
C ASN A 67 -6.13 5.11 -2.76
N THR A 68 -5.79 6.28 -2.20
CA THR A 68 -4.79 6.43 -1.14
C THR A 68 -5.13 5.67 0.16
N PRO A 69 -6.28 5.88 0.80
CA PRO A 69 -6.64 5.14 2.02
C PRO A 69 -6.77 3.63 1.75
N VAL A 70 -7.27 3.23 0.58
CA VAL A 70 -7.39 1.82 0.22
C VAL A 70 -6.02 1.15 0.22
N VAL A 71 -5.02 1.76 -0.42
CA VAL A 71 -3.66 1.20 -0.43
C VAL A 71 -3.15 0.98 1.01
N VAL A 72 -3.34 1.96 1.88
CA VAL A 72 -2.88 1.89 3.29
C VAL A 72 -3.53 0.72 4.06
N ILE A 73 -4.82 0.45 3.84
CA ILE A 73 -5.51 -0.72 4.45
C ILE A 73 -4.84 -2.03 4.05
N PHE A 74 -4.39 -2.13 2.80
CA PHE A 74 -3.91 -3.38 2.21
C PHE A 74 -2.40 -3.62 2.35
N ILE A 75 -1.61 -2.59 2.69
CA ILE A 75 -0.16 -2.72 2.98
C ILE A 75 0.16 -3.86 3.96
N PRO A 76 -0.45 -3.95 5.16
CA PRO A 76 -0.10 -5.00 6.13
C PRO A 76 -0.43 -6.40 5.59
N VAL A 77 -1.58 -6.55 4.92
CA VAL A 77 -2.02 -7.82 4.32
C VAL A 77 -1.03 -8.29 3.26
N LEU A 78 -0.59 -7.39 2.38
CA LEU A 78 0.39 -7.71 1.34
C LEU A 78 1.79 -8.02 1.89
N THR A 79 2.18 -7.36 2.98
CA THR A 79 3.47 -7.62 3.64
C THR A 79 3.52 -9.05 4.17
N VAL A 80 2.44 -9.50 4.82
CA VAL A 80 2.31 -10.89 5.28
C VAL A 80 2.32 -11.89 4.12
N LEU A 81 1.58 -11.60 3.04
CA LEU A 81 1.54 -12.45 1.85
C LEU A 81 2.87 -12.54 1.10
N ALA A 82 3.63 -11.44 1.09
CA ALA A 82 4.96 -11.38 0.49
C ALA A 82 5.96 -12.22 1.28
N ALA A 83 5.93 -12.12 2.62
CA ALA A 83 6.75 -12.94 3.51
C ALA A 83 6.46 -14.45 3.33
N GLN A 84 5.18 -14.84 3.22
CA GLN A 84 4.79 -16.25 2.98
C GLN A 84 5.29 -16.82 1.64
N ARG A 85 5.56 -15.95 0.66
CA ARG A 85 6.03 -16.35 -0.68
C ARG A 85 7.52 -16.14 -0.92
N GLY A 86 8.23 -15.57 0.03
CA GLY A 86 9.66 -15.28 -0.10
C GLY A 86 10.00 -14.25 -1.19
N PHE A 87 9.13 -13.25 -1.42
CA PHE A 87 9.46 -12.12 -2.29
C PHE A 87 9.34 -10.79 -1.53
N ALA A 88 10.05 -9.76 -1.99
CA ALA A 88 10.06 -8.44 -1.34
C ALA A 88 8.67 -7.77 -1.37
N PRO A 89 8.13 -7.26 -0.24
CA PRO A 89 6.79 -6.63 -0.17
C PRO A 89 6.58 -5.53 -1.22
N ALA A 90 7.62 -4.76 -1.54
CA ALA A 90 7.60 -3.72 -2.56
C ALA A 90 7.11 -4.22 -3.94
N LYS A 91 7.44 -5.46 -4.32
CA LYS A 91 7.01 -6.03 -5.61
C LYS A 91 5.50 -6.31 -5.67
N ALA A 92 4.81 -6.46 -4.53
CA ALA A 92 3.34 -6.59 -4.47
C ALA A 92 2.61 -5.25 -4.36
N MET A 93 3.29 -4.18 -3.93
CA MET A 93 2.71 -2.83 -3.83
C MET A 93 2.38 -2.23 -5.20
N MET A 94 3.19 -2.52 -6.23
CA MET A 94 2.91 -2.04 -7.59
C MET A 94 1.61 -2.64 -8.17
N PRO A 95 1.39 -3.98 -8.15
CA PRO A 95 0.08 -4.57 -8.46
C PRO A 95 -1.08 -3.97 -7.69
N LEU A 96 -0.92 -3.71 -6.39
CA LEU A 96 -1.95 -3.08 -5.59
C LEU A 96 -2.30 -1.70 -6.11
N SER A 97 -1.30 -0.85 -6.37
CA SER A 97 -1.50 0.50 -6.87
C SER A 97 -2.25 0.53 -8.20
N PHE A 98 -1.90 -0.35 -9.15
CA PHE A 98 -2.63 -0.43 -10.42
C PHE A 98 -4.07 -0.93 -10.23
N MET A 99 -4.29 -1.93 -9.37
CA MET A 99 -5.63 -2.43 -9.09
C MET A 99 -6.51 -1.40 -8.40
N THR A 100 -5.97 -0.61 -7.48
CA THR A 100 -6.73 0.47 -6.83
C THR A 100 -7.06 1.59 -7.82
N ILE A 101 -6.11 2.00 -8.67
CA ILE A 101 -6.37 2.98 -9.74
C ILE A 101 -7.47 2.49 -10.69
N LEU A 102 -7.39 1.23 -11.14
CA LEU A 102 -8.41 0.63 -12.01
C LEU A 102 -9.79 0.62 -11.34
N GLY A 103 -9.84 0.29 -10.06
CA GLY A 103 -11.06 0.34 -9.26
C GLY A 103 -11.64 1.74 -9.18
N GLY A 104 -10.82 2.74 -8.86
CA GLY A 104 -11.21 4.14 -8.74
C GLY A 104 -11.75 4.76 -10.04
N MET A 105 -11.38 4.19 -11.20
CA MET A 105 -11.92 4.62 -12.49
C MET A 105 -13.34 4.12 -12.77
N THR A 106 -13.86 3.14 -12.01
CA THR A 106 -15.17 2.52 -12.28
C THR A 106 -16.37 3.33 -11.80
N THR A 107 -16.18 4.32 -10.93
CA THR A 107 -17.28 5.16 -10.45
C THR A 107 -16.88 6.63 -10.43
N LEU A 108 -17.89 7.51 -10.46
CA LEU A 108 -17.67 8.96 -10.41
C LEU A 108 -16.93 9.41 -9.15
N ILE A 109 -17.13 8.66 -8.07
CA ILE A 109 -16.64 8.91 -6.72
C ILE A 109 -15.24 8.30 -6.50
N GLY A 110 -14.90 7.22 -7.20
CA GLY A 110 -13.70 6.43 -6.94
C GLY A 110 -12.39 7.18 -7.15
N SER A 111 -12.41 8.31 -7.85
CA SER A 111 -11.23 9.16 -8.05
C SER A 111 -11.59 10.64 -8.07
N SER A 112 -10.68 11.47 -7.52
CA SER A 112 -10.76 12.93 -7.61
C SER A 112 -10.79 13.42 -9.05
N THR A 113 -10.14 12.72 -9.98
CA THR A 113 -10.15 13.05 -11.41
C THR A 113 -11.54 12.89 -12.03
N ASN A 114 -12.26 11.82 -11.67
CA ASN A 114 -13.61 11.57 -12.19
C ASN A 114 -14.59 12.64 -11.72
N LEU A 115 -14.42 13.09 -10.48
CA LEU A 115 -15.21 14.14 -9.89
C LEU A 115 -14.90 15.52 -10.48
N LEU A 116 -13.64 15.81 -10.77
CA LEU A 116 -13.25 17.03 -11.49
C LEU A 116 -13.85 17.03 -12.90
N ALA A 117 -13.79 15.90 -13.61
CA ALA A 117 -14.41 15.74 -14.91
C ALA A 117 -15.94 15.93 -14.83
N ALA A 118 -16.61 15.42 -13.80
CA ALA A 118 -18.02 15.66 -13.52
C ALA A 118 -18.33 17.15 -13.34
N GLY A 119 -17.49 17.88 -12.61
CA GLY A 119 -17.62 19.32 -12.42
C GLY A 119 -17.48 20.12 -13.72
N VAL A 120 -16.59 19.71 -14.63
CA VAL A 120 -16.43 20.34 -15.95
C VAL A 120 -17.61 20.01 -16.86
N ALA A 121 -18.08 18.75 -16.87
CA ALA A 121 -19.25 18.33 -17.64
C ALA A 121 -20.52 19.09 -17.21
N SER A 122 -20.70 19.27 -15.90
CA SER A 122 -21.83 20.02 -15.34
C SER A 122 -21.87 21.47 -15.83
N ARG A 123 -20.71 22.13 -15.96
CA ARG A 123 -20.60 23.48 -16.55
C ARG A 123 -20.98 23.53 -18.03
N SER A 124 -20.92 22.41 -18.72
CA SER A 124 -21.30 22.26 -20.14
C SER A 124 -22.76 21.81 -20.31
N GLY A 125 -23.54 21.73 -19.22
CA GLY A 125 -24.94 21.28 -19.23
C GLY A 125 -25.13 19.76 -19.16
N LEU A 126 -24.05 18.98 -19.00
CA LEU A 126 -24.10 17.52 -18.88
C LEU A 126 -23.97 17.12 -17.41
N SER A 127 -25.03 16.55 -16.84
CA SER A 127 -25.01 16.00 -15.48
C SER A 127 -24.58 14.54 -15.53
N LEU A 128 -23.38 14.23 -15.02
CA LEU A 128 -22.91 12.85 -14.89
C LEU A 128 -23.43 12.25 -13.58
N GLY A 129 -24.24 11.20 -13.71
CA GLY A 129 -24.68 10.35 -12.61
C GLY A 129 -23.56 9.45 -12.09
N PHE A 130 -23.80 8.82 -10.94
CA PHE A 130 -22.81 7.98 -10.26
C PHE A 130 -22.30 6.81 -11.13
N PHE A 131 -23.18 6.23 -11.96
CA PHE A 131 -22.90 5.05 -12.77
C PHE A 131 -22.64 5.33 -14.26
N ASP A 132 -22.66 6.59 -14.69
CA ASP A 132 -22.57 6.94 -16.12
C ASP A 132 -21.23 6.55 -16.73
N ILE A 133 -20.16 6.58 -15.92
CA ILE A 133 -18.81 6.19 -16.34
C ILE A 133 -18.47 4.72 -16.01
N THR A 134 -19.40 4.00 -15.39
CA THR A 134 -19.14 2.65 -14.88
C THR A 134 -18.98 1.62 -15.98
N VAL A 135 -19.76 1.70 -17.06
CA VAL A 135 -19.64 0.77 -18.20
C VAL A 135 -18.23 0.83 -18.83
N PRO A 136 -17.73 1.98 -19.29
CA PRO A 136 -16.37 2.06 -19.82
C PRO A 136 -15.31 1.76 -18.74
N GLY A 137 -15.54 2.18 -17.49
CA GLY A 137 -14.65 1.91 -16.37
C GLY A 137 -14.47 0.41 -16.08
N ILE A 138 -15.55 -0.38 -16.08
CA ILE A 138 -15.50 -1.83 -15.86
C ILE A 138 -14.75 -2.53 -17.00
N ILE A 139 -14.97 -2.11 -18.26
CA ILE A 139 -14.24 -2.68 -19.40
C ILE A 139 -12.73 -2.44 -19.23
N LEU A 140 -12.35 -1.21 -18.88
CA LEU A 140 -10.94 -0.84 -18.65
C LEU A 140 -10.35 -1.59 -17.44
N ALA A 141 -11.11 -1.69 -16.35
CA ALA A 141 -10.73 -2.42 -15.16
C ALA A 141 -10.57 -3.93 -15.44
N ALA A 142 -11.43 -4.52 -16.26
CA ALA A 142 -11.33 -5.94 -16.64
C ALA A 142 -10.06 -6.21 -17.45
N VAL A 143 -9.82 -5.42 -18.50
CA VAL A 143 -8.62 -5.55 -19.34
C VAL A 143 -7.34 -5.27 -18.54
N GLY A 144 -7.34 -4.20 -17.73
CA GLY A 144 -6.23 -3.85 -16.87
C GLY A 144 -5.97 -4.88 -15.78
N SER A 145 -7.01 -5.47 -15.18
CA SER A 145 -6.86 -6.54 -14.19
C SER A 145 -6.21 -7.77 -14.80
N ILE A 146 -6.60 -8.14 -16.03
CA ILE A 146 -5.94 -9.24 -16.75
C ILE A 146 -4.45 -8.93 -16.96
N TYR A 147 -4.12 -7.70 -17.37
CA TYR A 147 -2.73 -7.27 -17.53
C TYR A 147 -1.95 -7.33 -16.20
N VAL A 148 -2.51 -6.77 -15.12
CA VAL A 148 -1.89 -6.72 -13.80
C VAL A 148 -1.71 -8.10 -13.18
N LEU A 149 -2.64 -9.03 -13.42
CA LEU A 149 -2.59 -10.37 -12.84
C LEU A 149 -1.79 -11.37 -13.69
N ALA A 150 -1.76 -11.22 -15.02
CA ALA A 150 -1.13 -12.20 -15.92
C ALA A 150 0.22 -11.75 -16.50
N ILE A 151 0.39 -10.46 -16.79
CA ILE A 151 1.56 -9.93 -17.50
C ILE A 151 2.54 -9.28 -16.51
N MET A 152 2.04 -8.37 -15.66
CA MET A 152 2.90 -7.63 -14.73
C MET A 152 3.74 -8.51 -13.79
N PRO A 153 3.24 -9.65 -13.24
CA PRO A 153 4.05 -10.51 -12.39
C PRO A 153 5.19 -11.19 -13.13
N ARG A 154 5.04 -11.39 -14.45
CA ARG A 154 6.11 -11.93 -15.31
C ARG A 154 7.19 -10.89 -15.55
N ILE A 155 6.82 -9.63 -15.75
CA ILE A 155 7.74 -8.51 -15.97
C ILE A 155 8.51 -8.17 -14.68
N LEU A 156 7.80 -8.10 -13.54
CA LEU A 156 8.39 -7.77 -12.23
C LEU A 156 9.26 -8.90 -11.64
N GLY A 157 9.34 -10.05 -12.31
CA GLY A 157 10.05 -11.21 -11.79
C GLY A 157 9.54 -11.59 -10.40
N LEU A 158 8.22 -11.64 -10.19
CA LEU A 158 7.59 -12.05 -8.91
C LEU A 158 7.79 -13.56 -8.60
N ARG A 159 8.88 -14.15 -9.09
CA ARG A 159 9.35 -15.49 -8.75
C ARG A 159 10.25 -15.41 -7.52
N ALA A 160 10.24 -16.47 -6.71
CA ALA A 160 10.86 -16.60 -5.40
C ALA A 160 12.41 -16.40 -5.34
N ALA A 161 13.05 -15.90 -6.39
CA ALA A 161 14.51 -15.85 -6.51
C ALA A 161 15.14 -14.54 -6.02
N ASP A 162 14.40 -13.43 -5.88
CA ASP A 162 15.01 -12.12 -5.57
C ASP A 162 14.72 -11.61 -4.15
N GLY A 163 13.99 -12.36 -3.32
CA GLY A 163 13.50 -11.89 -2.01
C GLY A 163 14.40 -12.18 -0.82
N ALA A 164 15.49 -12.94 -1.02
CA ALA A 164 16.50 -13.19 0.02
C ALA A 164 17.61 -12.12 0.05
N ALA A 165 17.48 -11.02 -0.71
CA ALA A 165 18.24 -9.81 -0.42
C ALA A 165 17.57 -9.18 0.80
N GLY A 166 18.14 -9.51 1.96
CA GLY A 166 17.56 -9.28 3.26
C GLY A 166 17.06 -7.87 3.45
N GLN A 167 16.08 -7.78 4.35
CA GLN A 167 16.10 -6.73 5.35
C GLN A 167 17.45 -6.84 6.10
N GLN A 168 18.57 -6.48 5.44
CA GLN A 168 19.72 -6.01 6.16
C GLN A 168 19.18 -4.80 6.90
N PRO A 169 19.23 -4.77 8.24
CA PRO A 169 19.11 -3.51 8.92
C PRO A 169 20.20 -2.66 8.28
N SER A 170 19.81 -1.70 7.45
CA SER A 170 20.68 -0.59 7.08
C SER A 170 20.85 0.23 8.36
N GLY A 171 21.53 -0.36 9.34
CA GLY A 171 22.20 0.36 10.37
C GLY A 171 23.25 1.14 9.63
N THR A 172 22.99 2.41 9.37
CA THR A 172 24.08 3.38 9.22
C THR A 172 25.12 3.05 10.28
N PRO A 173 26.40 2.86 9.93
CA PRO A 173 27.42 2.58 10.92
C PRO A 173 27.43 3.75 11.92
N PHE A 174 26.97 3.49 13.14
CA PHE A 174 27.01 4.46 14.22
C PHE A 174 28.39 4.40 14.84
N ILE A 175 29.09 5.53 14.83
CA ILE A 175 30.35 5.68 15.55
C ILE A 175 30.00 6.13 16.96
N GLY A 176 30.26 5.28 17.95
CA GLY A 176 30.21 5.63 19.36
C GLY A 176 31.63 5.81 19.90
N GLU A 177 31.86 6.86 20.69
CA GLU A 177 33.09 7.03 21.45
C GLU A 177 32.83 6.57 22.89
N ILE A 178 33.68 5.69 23.41
CA ILE A 178 33.62 5.25 24.81
C ILE A 178 34.93 5.66 25.47
N ARG A 179 34.84 6.49 26.51
CA ARG A 179 36.00 6.90 27.30
C ARG A 179 36.23 5.86 28.41
N LEU A 180 37.43 5.29 28.45
CA LEU A 180 37.80 4.27 29.44
C LEU A 180 38.33 4.94 30.72
N ASP A 181 37.52 5.04 31.76
CA ASP A 181 37.95 5.52 33.08
C ASP A 181 38.60 4.40 33.92
N ALA A 182 39.34 4.79 34.97
CA ALA A 182 40.03 3.85 35.88
C ALA A 182 39.03 2.90 36.57
N GLY A 183 38.95 1.66 36.08
CA GLY A 183 37.99 0.64 36.54
C GLY A 183 37.05 0.12 35.45
N HIS A 184 37.14 0.62 34.21
CA HIS A 184 36.30 0.15 33.10
C HIS A 184 36.56 -1.34 32.79
N PRO A 185 35.52 -2.19 32.61
CA PRO A 185 35.65 -3.64 32.45
C PRO A 185 36.44 -4.07 31.21
N PHE A 186 36.66 -3.15 30.26
CA PHE A 186 37.45 -3.39 29.05
C PHE A 186 38.93 -2.95 29.18
N LEU A 187 39.38 -2.50 30.35
CA LEU A 187 40.78 -2.19 30.60
C LEU A 187 41.64 -3.46 30.60
N GLY A 188 42.73 -3.44 29.82
CA GLY A 188 43.70 -4.54 29.76
C GLY A 188 43.31 -5.70 28.85
N ILE A 189 42.20 -5.62 28.11
CA ILE A 189 41.82 -6.64 27.14
C ILE A 189 42.72 -6.52 25.90
N ALA A 190 43.46 -7.58 25.60
CA ALA A 190 44.26 -7.68 24.39
C ALA A 190 43.42 -8.20 23.20
N SER A 191 43.66 -7.67 22.01
CA SER A 191 43.06 -8.17 20.78
C SER A 191 43.51 -9.60 20.51
N ARG A 192 42.56 -10.48 20.18
CA ARG A 192 42.85 -11.83 19.66
C ARG A 192 42.38 -11.87 18.21
N ALA A 193 43.32 -12.00 17.28
CA ALA A 193 43.05 -12.03 15.84
C ALA A 193 42.27 -10.80 15.30
N GLY A 194 42.51 -9.61 15.86
CA GLY A 194 41.85 -8.36 15.42
C GLY A 194 40.50 -8.10 16.10
N LEU A 195 40.03 -8.99 16.97
CA LEU A 195 38.77 -8.85 17.70
C LEU A 195 39.01 -8.69 19.20
N PHE A 196 38.18 -7.88 19.86
CA PHE A 196 38.20 -7.70 21.30
C PHE A 196 37.09 -8.54 21.95
N PRO A 197 37.42 -9.53 22.79
CA PRO A 197 36.42 -10.34 23.48
C PRO A 197 35.54 -9.46 24.38
N GLY A 198 34.21 -9.57 24.22
CA GLY A 198 33.21 -8.79 24.98
C GLY A 198 32.57 -7.61 24.22
N LEU A 199 33.09 -7.24 23.05
CA LEU A 199 32.56 -6.14 22.22
C LEU A 199 31.58 -6.58 21.11
N GLY A 200 31.27 -7.88 21.02
CA GLY A 200 30.30 -8.41 20.05
C GLY A 200 30.65 -8.02 18.61
N ASP A 201 29.68 -7.45 17.89
CA ASP A 201 29.81 -7.01 16.49
C ASP A 201 30.37 -5.57 16.35
N LEU A 202 30.82 -4.94 17.44
CA LEU A 202 31.43 -3.62 17.38
C LEU A 202 32.81 -3.72 16.72
N MET A 203 33.07 -2.83 15.76
CA MET A 203 34.39 -2.67 15.14
C MET A 203 35.15 -1.53 15.84
N PRO A 204 36.02 -1.82 16.82
CA PRO A 204 36.79 -0.79 17.48
C PRO A 204 37.76 -0.15 16.49
N ARG A 205 37.80 1.18 16.49
CA ARG A 205 38.87 1.97 15.88
C ARG A 205 39.64 2.61 17.02
N LEU A 206 40.89 2.19 17.18
CA LEU A 206 41.84 2.75 18.16
C LEU A 206 42.53 3.99 17.58
#